data_AF-A0AAE2C0G9-F1
#
_entry.id   AF-A0AAE2C0G9-F1
#
_cell.length_a   1.000
_cell.length_b   1.000
_cell.length_c   1.000
_cell.angle_alpha   90.00
_cell.angle_beta   90.00
_cell.angle_gamma   90.00
#
_symmetry.space_group_name_H-M   'P 1'
#
loop_
_entity.id
_entity.type
_entity.pdbx_description
1 polymer ?
#
loop_
_entity_poly.entity_id
_entity_poly.type
_entity_poly.pdbx_seq_one_letter_code
_entity_poly.pdbx_strand_id
1 'polypeptide(L)'
;MRIAGEGPYDWTPKIDSMKKRSTALVQKMKTLAKSTWTTICRVGQEDPRRVFHSLKVGFSLTLVSLFYLLEPLFKDIGQNAIWAVMTVVVVLEFTAGATLCKGLNRGIGTLLAGSLAFLIEYIAKESGHIFRAIFIGTAVFVIGAAATYMRFFPYIKKNYDYGVVIFLLTFNLITVSSYRIHNVLKIAHDRFYMIAIGCGICLLMSLIVFPNWSGQDLHNSTVSKLEGLAYSIEACVNEYFSNEDPNASKEKSSEDPIYKGYKAVLDSKSTDETLAMHASWEPCHSKHCYRFPWQQYVKLGDVLRHFGYTVVALHGCLQTEIQHQEAPPVLT
;
A
#
# COMPACT_ATOMS: atom_id res chain seq x y z
N MET A 1 -63.74 -33.80 34.86
CA MET A 1 -63.90 -34.41 33.52
C MET A 1 -63.66 -33.33 32.46
N ARG A 2 -62.88 -33.67 31.42
CA ARG A 2 -62.23 -32.82 30.39
C ARG A 2 -60.97 -32.07 30.82
N ILE A 3 -59.88 -32.83 30.82
CA ILE A 3 -58.53 -32.33 30.56
C ILE A 3 -58.50 -31.95 29.08
N ALA A 4 -58.23 -30.68 28.77
CA ALA A 4 -57.95 -30.24 27.41
C ALA A 4 -56.53 -30.69 27.07
N GLY A 5 -56.41 -31.61 26.10
CA GLY A 5 -55.13 -32.16 25.67
C GLY A 5 -54.31 -31.13 24.91
N GLU A 6 -53.16 -30.74 25.46
CA GLU A 6 -52.06 -30.20 24.68
C GLU A 6 -51.41 -31.36 23.92
N GLY A 7 -51.66 -31.43 22.62
CA GLY A 7 -51.13 -32.48 21.74
C GLY A 7 -49.62 -32.31 21.49
N PRO A 8 -48.85 -33.40 21.35
CA PRO A 8 -47.39 -33.34 21.33
C PRO A 8 -46.82 -33.09 19.93
N TYR A 9 -47.28 -32.10 19.16
CA TYR A 9 -46.76 -31.87 17.80
C TYR A 9 -46.88 -30.41 17.33
N ASP A 10 -46.03 -29.50 17.82
CA ASP A 10 -45.87 -28.15 17.24
C ASP A 10 -44.39 -27.85 16.86
N TRP A 11 -43.76 -28.82 16.20
CA TRP A 11 -42.39 -28.68 15.67
C TRP A 11 -42.34 -28.14 14.23
N THR A 12 -43.47 -28.17 13.52
CA THR A 12 -43.58 -27.78 12.11
C THR A 12 -43.31 -26.29 11.85
N PRO A 13 -43.81 -25.30 12.62
CA PRO A 13 -43.51 -23.89 12.35
C PRO A 13 -42.06 -23.54 12.66
N LYS A 14 -41.46 -24.22 13.64
CA LYS A 14 -40.06 -24.03 14.03
C LYS A 14 -39.10 -24.57 12.97
N ILE A 15 -39.40 -25.73 12.40
CA ILE A 15 -38.64 -26.33 11.29
C ILE A 15 -38.76 -25.48 10.02
N ASP A 16 -39.95 -24.97 9.70
CA ASP A 16 -40.16 -24.12 8.52
C ASP A 16 -39.45 -22.76 8.64
N SER A 17 -39.48 -22.15 9.84
CA SER A 17 -38.69 -20.97 10.18
C SER A 17 -37.18 -21.18 10.00
N MET A 18 -36.65 -22.32 10.47
CA MET A 18 -35.23 -22.67 10.28
C MET A 18 -34.88 -22.88 8.81
N LYS A 19 -35.76 -23.52 8.03
CA LYS A 19 -35.57 -23.75 6.60
C LYS A 19 -35.61 -22.44 5.80
N LYS A 20 -36.48 -21.51 6.17
CA LYS A 20 -36.56 -20.17 5.57
C LYS A 20 -35.32 -19.32 5.90
N ARG A 21 -34.77 -19.44 7.11
CA ARG A 21 -33.50 -18.79 7.49
C ARG A 21 -32.31 -19.39 6.73
N SER A 22 -32.25 -20.71 6.56
CA SER A 22 -31.14 -21.36 5.83
C SER A 22 -31.16 -21.02 4.34
N THR A 23 -32.33 -21.01 3.68
CA THR A 23 -32.45 -20.59 2.29
C THR A 23 -32.10 -19.13 2.09
N ALA A 24 -32.54 -18.24 2.99
CA ALA A 24 -32.16 -16.83 2.97
C ALA A 24 -30.63 -16.62 3.14
N LEU A 25 -29.97 -17.40 4.01
CA LEU A 25 -28.52 -17.37 4.19
C LEU A 25 -27.78 -17.85 2.93
N VAL A 26 -28.22 -18.95 2.31
CA VAL A 26 -27.64 -19.46 1.06
C VAL A 26 -27.81 -18.43 -0.06
N GLN A 27 -28.96 -17.77 -0.15
CA GLN A 27 -29.20 -16.76 -1.16
C GLN A 27 -28.34 -15.51 -0.93
N LYS A 28 -28.20 -15.04 0.32
CA LYS A 28 -27.25 -13.97 0.68
C LYS A 28 -25.81 -14.35 0.33
N MET A 29 -25.37 -15.57 0.63
CA MET A 29 -24.03 -16.05 0.26
C MET A 29 -23.82 -16.06 -1.25
N LYS A 30 -24.82 -16.51 -2.04
CA LYS A 30 -24.75 -16.49 -3.51
C LYS A 30 -24.68 -15.05 -4.06
N THR A 31 -25.48 -14.13 -3.53
CA THR A 31 -25.47 -12.72 -3.97
C THR A 31 -24.14 -12.05 -3.61
N LEU A 32 -23.60 -12.33 -2.42
CA LEU A 32 -22.27 -11.85 -2.01
C LEU A 32 -21.18 -12.44 -2.90
N ALA A 33 -21.20 -13.75 -3.16
CA ALA A 33 -20.24 -14.41 -4.05
C ALA A 33 -20.31 -13.86 -5.49
N LYS A 34 -21.51 -13.60 -6.00
CA LYS A 34 -21.70 -12.97 -7.31
C LYS A 34 -21.16 -11.53 -7.31
N SER A 35 -21.45 -10.77 -6.27
CA SER A 35 -20.99 -9.37 -6.12
C SER A 35 -19.47 -9.28 -5.99
N THR A 36 -18.85 -10.17 -5.22
CA THR A 36 -17.38 -10.24 -5.11
C THR A 36 -16.78 -10.67 -6.44
N TRP A 37 -17.37 -11.67 -7.11
CA TRP A 37 -16.93 -12.10 -8.43
C TRP A 37 -16.96 -10.97 -9.45
N THR A 38 -18.08 -10.23 -9.55
CA THR A 38 -18.18 -9.08 -10.46
C THR A 38 -17.16 -7.99 -10.12
N THR A 39 -16.88 -7.78 -8.83
CA THR A 39 -15.85 -6.81 -8.40
C THR A 39 -14.46 -7.26 -8.80
N ILE A 40 -14.12 -8.53 -8.60
CA ILE A 40 -12.82 -9.12 -8.98
C ILE A 40 -12.63 -9.03 -10.50
N CYS A 41 -13.65 -9.41 -11.28
CA CYS A 41 -13.61 -9.28 -12.74
C CYS A 41 -13.43 -7.81 -13.17
N ARG A 42 -14.14 -6.87 -12.53
CA ARG A 42 -14.01 -5.44 -12.82
C ARG A 42 -12.59 -4.94 -12.53
N VAL A 43 -12.01 -5.27 -11.38
CA VAL A 43 -10.65 -4.86 -10.99
C VAL A 43 -9.59 -5.37 -11.99
N GLY A 44 -9.76 -6.59 -12.50
CA GLY A 44 -8.87 -7.16 -13.51
C GLY A 44 -9.04 -6.54 -14.91
N GLN A 45 -10.26 -6.12 -15.26
CA GLN A 45 -10.54 -5.44 -16.52
C GLN A 45 -10.09 -3.97 -16.52
N GLU A 46 -10.17 -3.28 -15.37
CA GLU A 46 -9.73 -1.90 -15.20
C GLU A 46 -8.21 -1.74 -15.36
N ASP A 47 -7.42 -2.65 -14.79
CA ASP A 47 -5.96 -2.66 -14.98
C ASP A 47 -5.42 -4.11 -15.06
N PRO A 48 -5.17 -4.64 -16.28
CA PRO A 48 -4.69 -6.02 -16.46
C PRO A 48 -3.34 -6.25 -15.78
N ARG A 49 -2.55 -5.20 -15.51
CA ARG A 49 -1.26 -5.30 -14.81
C ARG A 49 -1.42 -5.80 -13.37
N ARG A 50 -2.59 -5.59 -12.74
CA ARG A 50 -2.91 -6.12 -11.41
C ARG A 50 -2.99 -7.65 -11.41
N VAL A 51 -3.53 -8.24 -12.47
CA VAL A 51 -3.58 -9.70 -12.64
C VAL A 51 -2.17 -10.25 -12.79
N PHE A 52 -1.37 -9.68 -13.70
CA PHE A 52 0.03 -10.08 -13.86
C PHE A 52 0.85 -9.92 -12.58
N HIS A 53 0.67 -8.82 -11.85
CA HIS A 53 1.34 -8.64 -10.56
C HIS A 53 0.94 -9.71 -9.53
N SER A 54 -0.36 -10.03 -9.41
CA SER A 54 -0.81 -11.09 -8.50
C SER A 54 -0.21 -12.46 -8.84
N LEU A 55 -0.06 -12.76 -10.14
CA LEU A 55 0.61 -13.97 -10.61
C LEU A 55 2.11 -13.95 -10.28
N LYS A 56 2.81 -12.82 -10.42
CA LYS A 56 4.21 -12.67 -10.01
C LYS A 56 4.40 -12.94 -8.52
N VAL A 57 3.51 -12.42 -7.69
CA VAL A 57 3.54 -12.65 -6.23
C VAL A 57 3.35 -14.13 -5.93
N GLY A 58 2.32 -14.75 -6.51
CA GLY A 58 2.10 -16.19 -6.39
C GLY A 58 3.31 -17.01 -6.83
N PHE A 59 3.86 -16.72 -8.00
CA PHE A 59 5.02 -17.42 -8.54
C PHE A 59 6.27 -17.24 -7.65
N SER A 60 6.53 -16.01 -7.17
CA SER A 60 7.64 -15.73 -6.25
C SER A 60 7.54 -16.53 -4.96
N LEU A 61 6.33 -16.61 -4.38
CA LEU A 61 6.08 -17.40 -3.17
C LEU A 61 6.25 -18.89 -3.42
N THR A 62 5.76 -19.40 -4.55
CA THR A 62 5.96 -20.82 -4.90
C THR A 62 7.43 -21.12 -5.13
N LEU A 63 8.19 -20.21 -5.74
CA LEU A 63 9.60 -20.40 -6.06
C LEU A 63 10.48 -20.37 -4.80
N VAL A 64 10.22 -19.43 -3.86
CA VAL A 64 10.85 -19.46 -2.54
C VAL A 64 10.49 -20.72 -1.75
N SER A 65 9.22 -21.14 -1.80
CA SER A 65 8.78 -22.35 -1.10
C SER A 65 9.40 -23.61 -1.71
N LEU A 66 9.55 -23.66 -3.03
CA LEU A 66 10.21 -24.76 -3.72
C LEU A 66 11.70 -24.81 -3.38
N PHE A 67 12.39 -23.66 -3.32
CA PHE A 67 13.77 -23.60 -2.84
C PHE A 67 13.93 -24.16 -1.43
N TYR A 68 12.93 -23.95 -0.56
CA TYR A 68 12.92 -24.54 0.79
C TYR A 68 12.76 -26.07 0.78
N LEU A 69 11.93 -26.60 -0.13
CA LEU A 69 11.67 -28.04 -0.22
C LEU A 69 12.81 -28.83 -0.89
N LEU A 70 13.70 -28.16 -1.64
CA LEU A 70 14.87 -28.79 -2.26
C LEU A 70 15.98 -29.00 -1.22
N GLU A 71 15.91 -30.16 -0.58
CA GLU A 71 16.70 -30.65 0.56
C GLU A 71 18.25 -30.54 0.47
N PRO A 72 18.93 -30.67 -0.69
CA PRO A 72 20.40 -30.57 -0.73
C PRO A 72 20.95 -29.15 -0.53
N LEU A 73 20.15 -28.09 -0.66
CA LEU A 73 20.59 -26.70 -0.48
C LEU A 73 20.38 -26.16 0.95
N PHE A 74 19.63 -26.85 1.80
CA PHE A 74 19.04 -26.28 3.02
C PHE A 74 19.26 -27.06 4.33
N LYS A 75 20.15 -28.06 4.33
CA LYS A 75 20.42 -28.93 5.50
C LYS A 75 20.76 -28.18 6.80
N ASP A 76 21.21 -26.93 6.72
CA ASP A 76 21.54 -26.05 7.86
C ASP A 76 20.66 -24.80 8.02
N ILE A 77 19.72 -24.52 7.10
CA ILE A 77 19.07 -23.19 6.99
C ILE A 77 17.53 -23.23 7.18
N GLY A 78 16.94 -24.40 7.43
CA GLY A 78 15.48 -24.59 7.45
C GLY A 78 14.71 -23.65 8.40
N GLN A 79 15.24 -23.35 9.60
CA GLN A 79 14.59 -22.42 10.54
C GLN A 79 14.60 -20.96 10.07
N ASN A 80 15.50 -20.57 9.17
CA ASN A 80 15.65 -19.20 8.68
C ASN A 80 14.87 -18.94 7.39
N ALA A 81 14.25 -19.96 6.78
CA ALA A 81 13.50 -19.84 5.52
C ALA A 81 12.29 -18.91 5.60
N ILE A 82 11.69 -18.75 6.79
CA ILE A 82 10.61 -17.79 7.03
C ILE A 82 11.02 -16.38 6.62
N TRP A 83 12.30 -16.01 6.77
CA TRP A 83 12.80 -14.69 6.36
C TRP A 83 12.73 -14.46 4.87
N ALA A 84 12.97 -15.48 4.05
CA ALA A 84 12.85 -15.38 2.60
C ALA A 84 11.40 -15.19 2.18
N VAL A 85 10.48 -16.00 2.71
CA VAL A 85 9.03 -15.91 2.41
C VAL A 85 8.47 -14.56 2.85
N MET A 86 8.77 -14.13 4.08
CA MET A 86 8.37 -12.83 4.59
C MET A 86 8.90 -11.69 3.72
N THR A 87 10.14 -11.83 3.21
CA THR A 87 10.73 -10.83 2.32
C THR A 87 9.95 -10.73 1.01
N VAL A 88 9.55 -11.84 0.40
CA VAL A 88 8.72 -11.79 -0.81
C VAL A 88 7.41 -11.05 -0.56
N VAL A 89 6.70 -11.37 0.52
CA VAL A 89 5.41 -10.76 0.84
C VAL A 89 5.52 -9.24 1.05
N VAL A 90 6.59 -8.76 1.68
CA VAL A 90 6.70 -7.35 2.08
C VAL A 90 7.52 -6.48 1.13
N VAL A 91 8.37 -7.08 0.28
CA VAL A 91 9.24 -6.36 -0.66
C VAL A 91 8.65 -6.32 -2.06
N LEU A 92 7.94 -7.37 -2.48
CA LEU A 92 7.40 -7.43 -3.83
C LEU A 92 6.22 -6.47 -3.97
N GLU A 93 6.48 -5.35 -4.62
CA GLU A 93 5.52 -4.27 -4.85
C GLU A 93 5.03 -4.24 -6.29
N PHE A 94 3.99 -3.44 -6.53
CA PHE A 94 3.36 -3.34 -7.84
C PHE A 94 4.31 -2.84 -8.94
N THR A 95 5.25 -1.96 -8.59
CA THR A 95 6.23 -1.36 -9.51
C THR A 95 7.64 -1.85 -9.22
N ALA A 96 8.47 -1.93 -10.26
CA ALA A 96 9.86 -2.37 -10.12
C ALA A 96 10.68 -1.45 -9.20
N GLY A 97 10.49 -0.13 -9.33
CA GLY A 97 11.16 0.86 -8.49
C GLY A 97 10.80 0.73 -7.00
N ALA A 98 9.54 0.48 -6.68
CA ALA A 98 9.10 0.25 -5.29
C ALA A 98 9.72 -1.03 -4.72
N THR A 99 9.73 -2.13 -5.49
CA THR A 99 10.36 -3.39 -5.08
C THR A 99 11.86 -3.20 -4.81
N LEU A 100 12.56 -2.48 -5.69
CA LEU A 100 13.99 -2.23 -5.54
C LEU A 100 14.29 -1.35 -4.31
N CYS A 101 13.53 -0.27 -4.12
CA CYS A 101 13.64 0.60 -2.96
C CYS A 101 13.38 -0.15 -1.64
N LYS A 102 12.27 -0.90 -1.55
CA LYS A 102 11.95 -1.70 -0.35
C LYS A 102 12.96 -2.83 -0.12
N GLY A 103 13.41 -3.50 -1.18
CA GLY A 103 14.39 -4.57 -1.09
C GLY A 103 15.72 -4.08 -0.53
N LEU A 104 16.20 -2.94 -1.05
CA LEU A 104 17.43 -2.32 -0.56
C LEU A 104 17.28 -1.82 0.88
N ASN A 105 16.17 -1.13 1.21
CA ASN A 105 15.89 -0.68 2.57
C ASN A 105 15.84 -1.85 3.57
N ARG A 106 15.29 -3.00 3.17
CA ARG A 106 15.26 -4.21 3.99
C ARG A 106 16.65 -4.80 4.18
N GLY A 107 17.47 -4.84 3.12
CA GLY A 107 18.86 -5.29 3.19
C GLY A 107 19.70 -4.41 4.12
N ILE A 108 19.70 -3.09 3.90
CA ILE A 108 20.46 -2.11 4.71
C ILE A 108 19.99 -2.15 6.17
N GLY A 109 18.67 -2.13 6.41
CA GLY A 109 18.12 -2.18 7.77
C GLY A 109 18.52 -3.45 8.52
N THR A 110 18.56 -4.60 7.84
CA THR A 110 19.00 -5.87 8.42
C THR A 110 20.50 -5.86 8.73
N LEU A 111 21.32 -5.35 7.80
CA LEU A 111 22.77 -5.28 7.97
C LEU A 111 23.16 -4.36 9.13
N LEU A 112 22.56 -3.17 9.21
CA LEU A 112 22.78 -2.23 10.33
C LEU A 112 22.33 -2.83 11.67
N ALA A 113 21.18 -3.49 11.68
CA ALA A 113 20.67 -4.15 12.89
C ALA A 113 21.57 -5.30 13.35
N GLY A 114 22.02 -6.15 12.42
CA GLY A 114 22.93 -7.26 12.71
C GLY A 114 24.30 -6.78 13.21
N SER A 115 24.84 -5.73 12.58
CA SER A 115 26.11 -5.11 13.01
C SER A 115 26.01 -4.52 14.42
N LEU A 116 24.94 -3.78 14.71
CA LEU A 116 24.73 -3.20 16.03
C LEU A 116 24.47 -4.27 17.11
N ALA A 117 23.69 -5.30 16.79
CA ALA A 117 23.45 -6.43 17.68
C ALA A 117 24.74 -7.19 18.01
N PHE A 118 25.62 -7.38 17.02
CA PHE A 118 26.94 -7.98 17.23
C PHE A 118 27.82 -7.13 18.15
N LEU A 119 27.84 -5.80 17.95
CA LEU A 119 28.59 -4.89 18.81
C LEU A 119 28.13 -4.96 20.27
N ILE A 120 26.81 -4.98 20.48
CA ILE A 120 26.22 -5.09 21.83
C ILE A 120 26.56 -6.44 22.47
N GLU A 121 26.44 -7.56 21.74
CA GLU A 121 26.81 -8.87 22.28
C GLU A 121 28.30 -8.94 22.62
N TYR A 122 29.16 -8.39 21.76
CA TYR A 122 30.60 -8.35 21.97
C TYR A 122 30.96 -7.64 23.29
N ILE A 123 30.32 -6.49 23.56
CA ILE A 123 30.50 -5.75 24.83
C ILE A 123 29.87 -6.52 26.01
N ALA A 124 28.72 -7.14 25.80
CA ALA A 124 27.99 -7.87 26.85
C ALA A 124 28.69 -9.17 27.28
N LYS A 125 29.52 -9.76 26.41
CA LYS A 125 30.26 -10.98 26.71
C LYS A 125 31.32 -10.78 27.80
N GLU A 126 31.93 -9.60 27.86
CA GLU A 126 32.97 -9.26 28.85
C GLU A 126 32.40 -8.92 30.25
N SER A 127 31.08 -8.77 30.40
CA SER A 127 30.45 -8.23 31.62
C SER A 127 29.88 -9.28 32.59
N GLY A 128 29.99 -10.59 32.30
CA GLY A 128 29.48 -11.66 33.17
C GLY A 128 27.96 -11.87 33.08
N HIS A 129 27.47 -13.05 33.50
CA HIS A 129 26.13 -13.55 33.09
C HIS A 129 24.94 -12.70 33.58
N ILE A 130 24.99 -12.15 34.80
CA ILE A 130 23.89 -11.34 35.38
C ILE A 130 23.84 -9.96 34.73
N PHE A 131 24.99 -9.30 34.60
CA PHE A 131 25.09 -8.00 33.94
C PHE A 131 24.78 -8.09 32.45
N ARG A 132 25.07 -9.23 31.79
CA ARG A 132 24.73 -9.47 30.39
C ARG A 132 23.23 -9.29 30.11
N ALA A 133 22.36 -9.90 30.91
CA ALA A 133 20.91 -9.82 30.73
C ALA A 133 20.40 -8.38 30.92
N ILE A 134 20.89 -7.68 31.95
CA ILE A 134 20.53 -6.29 32.25
C ILE A 134 21.00 -5.36 31.12
N PHE A 135 22.24 -5.54 30.64
CA PHE A 135 22.80 -4.74 29.56
C PHE A 135 22.05 -4.94 28.24
N ILE A 136 21.77 -6.18 27.86
CA ILE A 136 20.97 -6.51 26.66
C ILE A 136 19.57 -5.90 26.77
N GLY A 137 18.89 -6.05 27.91
CA GLY A 137 17.56 -5.48 28.13
C GLY A 137 17.55 -3.95 28.05
N THR A 138 18.58 -3.30 28.61
CA THR A 138 18.75 -1.85 28.54
C THR A 138 19.00 -1.40 27.10
N ALA A 139 19.86 -2.09 26.35
CA ALA A 139 20.12 -1.76 24.95
C ALA A 139 18.87 -1.90 24.08
N VAL A 140 18.09 -2.97 24.28
CA VAL A 140 16.78 -3.17 23.62
C VAL A 140 15.82 -2.02 23.92
N PHE A 141 15.70 -1.61 25.18
CA PHE A 141 14.85 -0.49 25.57
C PHE A 141 15.30 0.83 24.94
N VAL A 142 16.58 1.18 25.09
CA VAL A 142 17.13 2.46 24.60
C VAL A 142 17.02 2.56 23.08
N ILE A 143 17.46 1.53 22.35
CA ILE A 143 17.43 1.54 20.88
C ILE A 143 16.00 1.46 20.37
N GLY A 144 15.13 0.66 21.00
CA GLY A 144 13.72 0.58 20.66
C GLY A 144 12.99 1.91 20.85
N ALA A 145 13.22 2.60 21.97
CA ALA A 145 12.67 3.91 22.24
C ALA A 145 13.20 4.97 21.26
N ALA A 146 14.52 5.01 21.03
CA ALA A 146 15.15 5.95 20.10
C ALA A 146 14.66 5.76 18.67
N ALA A 147 14.64 4.51 18.18
CA ALA A 147 14.17 4.20 16.83
C ALA A 147 12.67 4.51 16.66
N THR A 148 11.84 4.26 17.67
CA THR A 148 10.42 4.62 17.64
C THR A 148 10.23 6.14 17.66
N TYR A 149 11.01 6.86 18.47
CA TYR A 149 10.95 8.31 18.52
C TYR A 149 11.39 8.95 17.20
N MET A 150 12.43 8.42 16.56
CA MET A 150 12.89 8.86 15.24
C MET A 150 11.80 8.80 14.17
N ARG A 151 10.81 7.90 14.29
CA ARG A 151 9.69 7.80 13.33
C ARG A 151 8.69 8.94 13.43
N PHE A 152 8.69 9.72 14.50
CA PHE A 152 7.84 10.91 14.59
C PHE A 152 8.36 12.09 13.76
N PHE A 153 9.64 12.08 13.37
CA PHE A 153 10.19 13.11 12.48
C PHE A 153 9.60 12.93 11.07
N PRO A 154 8.90 13.94 10.52
CA PRO A 154 8.23 13.81 9.22
C PRO A 154 9.18 13.40 8.08
N TYR A 155 10.42 13.88 8.12
CA TYR A 155 11.45 13.53 7.14
C TYR A 155 11.82 12.03 7.18
N ILE A 156 12.00 11.47 8.39
CA ILE A 156 12.31 10.04 8.56
C ILE A 156 11.07 9.20 8.21
N LYS A 157 9.89 9.62 8.67
CA LYS A 157 8.63 8.93 8.38
C LYS A 157 8.35 8.82 6.88
N LYS A 158 8.63 9.88 6.13
CA LYS A 158 8.38 9.90 4.69
C LYS A 158 9.37 9.02 3.90
N ASN A 159 10.67 9.09 4.25
CA ASN A 159 11.71 8.51 3.41
C ASN A 159 12.25 7.15 3.91
N TYR A 160 12.16 6.88 5.21
CA TYR A 160 12.88 5.78 5.87
C TYR A 160 12.03 4.95 6.83
N ASP A 161 10.72 5.21 7.00
CA ASP A 161 9.87 4.51 7.99
C ASP A 161 9.97 2.99 7.89
N TYR A 162 9.85 2.46 6.67
CA TYR A 162 9.99 1.03 6.42
C TYR A 162 11.37 0.50 6.84
N GLY A 163 12.45 1.21 6.50
CA GLY A 163 13.82 0.84 6.89
C GLY A 163 14.01 0.83 8.41
N VAL A 164 13.48 1.83 9.11
CA VAL A 164 13.52 1.92 10.59
C VAL A 164 12.73 0.79 11.24
N VAL A 165 11.56 0.44 10.71
CA VAL A 165 10.75 -0.70 11.20
C VAL A 165 11.51 -2.02 11.02
N ILE A 166 12.11 -2.25 9.85
CA ILE A 166 12.91 -3.46 9.60
C ILE A 166 14.14 -3.51 10.50
N PHE A 167 14.85 -2.39 10.66
CA PHE A 167 15.98 -2.28 11.57
C PHE A 167 15.55 -2.65 13.00
N LEU A 168 14.49 -2.03 13.52
CA LEU A 168 14.00 -2.27 14.88
C LEU A 168 13.58 -3.73 15.07
N LEU A 169 12.81 -4.30 14.15
CA LEU A 169 12.38 -5.70 14.20
C LEU A 169 13.58 -6.65 14.18
N THR A 170 14.57 -6.37 13.33
CA THR A 170 15.75 -7.21 13.17
C THR A 170 16.65 -7.16 14.39
N PHE A 171 16.92 -5.95 14.87
CA PHE A 171 17.76 -5.69 16.03
C PHE A 171 17.20 -6.41 17.26
N ASN A 172 15.93 -6.15 17.58
CA ASN A 172 15.29 -6.78 18.74
C ASN A 172 15.30 -8.31 18.65
N LEU A 173 15.02 -8.87 17.48
CA LEU A 173 15.03 -10.33 17.34
C LEU A 173 16.44 -10.89 17.53
N ILE A 174 17.45 -10.36 16.84
CA ILE A 174 18.82 -10.89 16.90
C ILE A 174 19.37 -10.74 18.32
N THR A 175 19.19 -9.58 18.95
CA THR A 175 19.67 -9.29 20.30
C THR A 175 18.98 -10.15 21.37
N VAL A 176 17.67 -10.41 21.26
CA VAL A 176 16.97 -11.31 22.20
C VAL A 176 17.33 -12.78 21.93
N SER A 177 17.45 -13.20 20.67
CA SER A 177 17.88 -14.56 20.32
C SER A 177 19.32 -14.84 20.74
N SER A 178 20.19 -13.82 20.71
CA SER A 178 21.60 -13.89 21.15
C SER A 178 21.73 -14.40 22.59
N TYR A 179 20.85 -13.96 23.48
CA TYR A 179 20.88 -14.38 24.88
C TYR A 179 20.80 -15.90 25.05
N ARG A 180 20.09 -16.59 24.14
CA ARG A 180 19.91 -18.05 24.16
C ARG A 180 20.95 -18.79 23.31
N ILE A 181 21.46 -18.17 22.24
CA ILE A 181 22.33 -18.81 21.25
C ILE A 181 23.57 -17.94 21.05
N HIS A 182 24.75 -18.43 21.46
CA HIS A 182 26.02 -17.68 21.45
C HIS A 182 26.59 -17.32 20.06
N ASN A 183 25.91 -17.67 18.96
CA ASN A 183 26.39 -17.48 17.59
C ASN A 183 25.59 -16.42 16.82
N VAL A 184 25.62 -15.17 17.31
CA VAL A 184 24.93 -14.01 16.70
C VAL A 184 25.30 -13.80 15.24
N LEU A 185 26.60 -13.95 14.91
CA LEU A 185 27.10 -13.74 13.55
C LEU A 185 26.47 -14.75 12.58
N LYS A 186 26.37 -16.03 12.96
CA LYS A 186 25.72 -17.05 12.14
C LYS A 186 24.24 -16.71 11.92
N ILE A 187 23.52 -16.34 12.99
CA ILE A 187 22.10 -15.97 12.91
C ILE A 187 21.89 -14.76 11.98
N ALA A 188 22.71 -13.71 12.13
CA ALA A 188 22.63 -12.51 11.32
C ALA A 188 22.98 -12.79 9.84
N HIS A 189 24.02 -13.59 9.60
CA HIS A 189 24.45 -13.99 8.27
C HIS A 189 23.38 -14.80 7.55
N ASP A 190 22.82 -15.83 8.19
CA ASP A 190 21.79 -16.68 7.59
C ASP A 190 20.54 -15.86 7.26
N ARG A 191 20.16 -14.93 8.14
CA ARG A 191 19.03 -14.03 7.89
C ARG A 191 19.30 -13.08 6.72
N PHE A 192 20.49 -12.49 6.65
CA PHE A 192 20.87 -11.63 5.54
C PHE A 192 20.85 -12.40 4.21
N TYR A 193 21.38 -13.63 4.20
CA TYR A 193 21.40 -14.49 3.03
C TYR A 193 19.99 -14.87 2.55
N MET A 194 19.09 -15.24 3.48
CA MET A 194 17.69 -15.53 3.16
C MET A 194 16.93 -14.31 2.63
N ILE A 195 17.21 -13.12 3.19
CA ILE A 195 16.66 -11.86 2.69
C ILE A 195 17.20 -11.56 1.29
N ALA A 196 18.50 -11.78 1.05
CA ALA A 196 19.12 -11.56 -0.25
C ALA A 196 18.50 -12.47 -1.33
N ILE A 197 18.26 -13.76 -1.03
CA ILE A 197 17.54 -14.68 -1.92
C ILE A 197 16.12 -14.16 -2.20
N GLY A 198 15.37 -13.80 -1.15
CA GLY A 198 14.00 -13.28 -1.29
C GLY A 198 13.96 -12.02 -2.15
N CYS A 199 14.83 -11.04 -1.88
CA CYS A 199 14.97 -9.82 -2.68
C CYS A 199 15.37 -10.14 -4.13
N GLY A 200 16.30 -11.07 -4.35
CA GLY A 200 16.73 -11.50 -5.67
C GLY A 200 15.57 -12.05 -6.52
N ILE A 201 14.75 -12.90 -5.92
CA ILE A 201 13.55 -13.46 -6.58
C ILE A 201 12.54 -12.34 -6.88
N CYS A 202 12.32 -11.42 -5.93
CA CYS A 202 11.42 -10.28 -6.14
C CYS A 202 11.87 -9.39 -7.29
N LEU A 203 13.18 -9.10 -7.36
CA LEU A 203 13.77 -8.29 -8.41
C LEU A 203 13.71 -8.99 -9.77
N LEU A 204 14.02 -10.29 -9.82
CA LEU A 204 13.89 -11.11 -11.03
C LEU A 204 12.46 -11.03 -11.59
N MET A 205 11.46 -11.24 -10.73
CA MET A 205 10.06 -11.20 -11.14
C MET A 205 9.60 -9.79 -11.51
N SER A 206 10.08 -8.76 -10.82
CA SER A 206 9.66 -7.37 -11.07
C SER A 206 10.29 -6.77 -12.31
N LEU A 207 11.55 -7.10 -12.61
CA LEU A 207 12.33 -6.51 -13.71
C LEU A 207 12.20 -7.29 -15.03
N ILE A 208 12.08 -8.62 -14.99
CA ILE A 208 12.08 -9.46 -16.20
C ILE A 208 10.66 -9.80 -16.65
N VAL A 209 9.79 -10.21 -15.72
CA VAL A 209 8.44 -10.65 -16.06
C VAL A 209 7.52 -9.43 -16.14
N PHE A 210 7.20 -8.95 -17.34
CA PHE A 210 6.28 -7.82 -17.60
C PHE A 210 6.46 -6.63 -16.65
N PRO A 211 7.58 -5.90 -16.70
CA PRO A 211 7.90 -4.87 -15.71
C PRO A 211 6.85 -3.74 -15.70
N ASN A 212 6.44 -3.35 -14.50
CA ASN A 212 5.58 -2.19 -14.28
C ASN A 212 6.44 -1.02 -13.79
N TRP A 213 6.40 0.08 -14.51
CA TRP A 213 7.25 1.26 -14.27
C TRP A 213 6.45 2.38 -13.63
N SER A 214 6.88 2.80 -12.44
CA SER A 214 6.35 3.94 -11.71
C SER A 214 6.52 5.25 -12.48
N GLY A 215 7.58 5.39 -13.26
CA GLY A 215 7.78 6.57 -14.12
C GLY A 215 6.69 6.73 -15.19
N GLN A 216 6.25 5.62 -15.78
CA GLN A 216 5.16 5.63 -16.76
C GLN A 216 3.83 5.97 -16.09
N ASP A 217 3.57 5.41 -14.91
CA ASP A 217 2.36 5.71 -14.13
C ASP A 217 2.31 7.19 -13.72
N LEU A 218 3.45 7.77 -13.32
CA LEU A 218 3.56 9.20 -13.01
C LEU A 218 3.26 10.08 -14.24
N HIS A 219 3.79 9.70 -15.41
CA HIS A 219 3.52 10.42 -16.65
C HIS A 219 2.03 10.36 -17.02
N ASN A 220 1.45 9.17 -17.06
CA ASN A 220 0.04 8.95 -17.39
C ASN A 220 -0.89 9.68 -16.39
N SER A 221 -0.55 9.64 -15.10
CA SER A 221 -1.29 10.38 -14.07
C SER A 221 -1.23 11.89 -14.29
N THR A 222 -0.06 12.42 -14.68
CA THR A 222 0.11 13.85 -14.97
C THR A 222 -0.73 14.28 -16.17
N VAL A 223 -0.75 13.48 -17.25
CA VAL A 223 -1.58 13.73 -18.43
C VAL A 223 -3.07 13.72 -18.07
N SER A 224 -3.52 12.70 -17.33
CA SER A 224 -4.91 12.59 -16.91
C SER A 224 -5.37 13.76 -16.03
N LYS A 225 -4.49 14.30 -15.19
CA LYS A 225 -4.79 15.50 -14.38
C LYS A 225 -4.91 16.77 -15.22
N LEU A 226 -4.03 16.96 -16.19
CA LEU A 226 -4.11 18.07 -17.14
C LEU A 226 -5.44 18.05 -17.89
N GLU A 227 -5.81 16.87 -18.40
CA GLU A 227 -7.06 16.64 -19.10
C GLU A 227 -8.27 16.85 -18.18
N GLY A 228 -8.26 16.29 -16.96
CA GLY A 228 -9.32 16.49 -15.97
C GLY A 228 -9.53 17.96 -15.59
N LEU A 229 -8.45 18.74 -15.53
CA LEU A 229 -8.51 20.17 -15.26
C LEU A 229 -9.03 20.96 -16.46
N ALA A 230 -8.64 20.58 -17.69
CA ALA A 230 -9.18 21.15 -18.92
C ALA A 230 -10.70 20.92 -19.02
N TYR A 231 -11.17 19.69 -18.80
CA TYR A 231 -12.61 19.38 -18.78
C TYR A 231 -13.35 20.16 -17.69
N SER A 232 -12.75 20.34 -16.51
CA SER A 232 -13.38 21.11 -15.43
C SER A 232 -13.60 22.56 -15.84
N ILE A 233 -12.63 23.17 -16.53
CA ILE A 233 -12.73 24.54 -17.02
C ILE A 233 -13.76 24.64 -18.14
N GLU A 234 -13.71 23.73 -19.11
CA GLU A 234 -14.69 23.67 -20.20
C GLU A 234 -16.12 23.54 -19.66
N ALA A 235 -16.33 22.68 -18.67
CA ALA A 235 -17.61 22.51 -18.02
C ALA A 235 -18.06 23.77 -17.26
N CYS A 236 -17.16 24.44 -16.53
CA CYS A 236 -17.44 25.73 -15.88
C CYS A 236 -17.88 26.79 -16.90
N VAL A 237 -17.19 26.87 -18.04
CA VAL A 237 -17.50 27.82 -19.12
C VAL A 237 -18.85 27.49 -19.77
N ASN A 238 -19.10 26.21 -20.06
CA ASN A 238 -20.36 25.77 -20.64
C ASN A 238 -21.55 26.00 -19.70
N GLU A 239 -21.37 25.81 -18.39
CA GLU A 239 -22.40 26.11 -17.38
C GLU A 239 -22.73 27.61 -17.34
N TYR A 240 -21.72 28.48 -17.44
CA TYR A 240 -21.92 29.93 -17.48
C TYR A 240 -22.71 30.41 -18.71
N PHE A 241 -22.46 29.81 -19.88
CA PHE A 241 -23.09 30.22 -21.14
C PHE A 241 -24.40 29.45 -21.46
N SER A 242 -24.71 28.37 -20.73
CA SER A 242 -25.93 27.59 -20.90
C SER A 242 -27.14 28.36 -20.35
N ASN A 243 -27.99 28.87 -21.24
CA ASN A 243 -29.29 29.47 -20.90
C ASN A 243 -30.37 28.38 -20.66
N GLU A 244 -30.18 27.48 -19.69
CA GLU A 244 -31.22 26.48 -19.36
C GLU A 244 -32.02 26.85 -18.11
N ASP A 245 -33.33 26.60 -18.18
CA ASP A 245 -34.31 26.87 -17.13
C ASP A 245 -33.87 26.27 -15.77
N PRO A 246 -33.92 27.04 -14.67
CA PRO A 246 -33.45 26.65 -13.33
C PRO A 246 -34.23 25.49 -12.68
N ASN A 247 -35.25 24.96 -13.38
CA ASN A 247 -36.07 23.84 -12.91
C ASN A 247 -35.61 22.46 -13.43
N ALA A 248 -34.64 22.38 -14.34
CA ALA A 248 -34.13 21.10 -14.86
C ALA A 248 -32.89 20.56 -14.10
N SER A 249 -32.22 21.38 -13.30
CA SER A 249 -30.89 21.08 -12.72
C SER A 249 -30.91 20.60 -11.26
N LYS A 250 -32.09 20.48 -10.62
CA LYS A 250 -32.23 20.12 -9.19
C LYS A 250 -32.01 18.63 -8.86
N GLU A 251 -31.54 17.82 -9.80
CA GLU A 251 -31.27 16.40 -9.57
C GLU A 251 -29.80 16.01 -9.86
N LYS A 252 -28.83 16.81 -9.42
CA LYS A 252 -27.40 16.40 -9.41
C LYS A 252 -26.96 15.94 -8.01
N SER A 253 -27.45 14.77 -7.58
CA SER A 253 -26.93 14.07 -6.38
C SER A 253 -25.90 12.97 -6.69
N SER A 254 -25.28 13.00 -7.87
CA SER A 254 -24.07 12.24 -8.16
C SER A 254 -22.93 13.24 -8.36
N GLU A 255 -21.80 13.04 -7.69
CA GLU A 255 -20.61 13.93 -7.69
C GLU A 255 -20.45 14.69 -9.00
N ASP A 256 -20.48 16.02 -8.91
CA ASP A 256 -20.34 16.91 -10.05
C ASP A 256 -19.07 16.55 -10.86
N PRO A 257 -19.17 16.28 -12.18
CA PRO A 257 -18.00 16.00 -13.02
C PRO A 257 -16.92 17.09 -12.91
N ILE A 258 -17.32 18.35 -12.66
CA ILE A 258 -16.40 19.47 -12.41
C ILE A 258 -15.62 19.23 -11.12
N TYR A 259 -16.32 18.86 -10.04
CA TYR A 259 -15.71 18.55 -8.74
C TYR A 259 -14.72 17.38 -8.82
N LYS A 260 -15.08 16.33 -9.57
CA LYS A 260 -14.22 15.16 -9.73
C LYS A 260 -12.90 15.49 -10.45
N GLY A 261 -12.94 16.39 -11.43
CA GLY A 261 -11.78 16.78 -12.25
C GLY A 261 -10.69 17.47 -11.44
N TYR A 262 -11.00 18.57 -10.73
CA TYR A 262 -9.99 19.28 -9.94
C TYR A 262 -9.64 18.58 -8.62
N LYS A 263 -10.56 17.83 -7.99
CA LYS A 263 -10.28 17.13 -6.72
C LYS A 263 -9.16 16.10 -6.87
N ALA A 264 -9.19 15.34 -7.95
CA ALA A 264 -8.15 14.36 -8.25
C ALA A 264 -6.76 15.01 -8.35
N VAL A 265 -6.66 16.26 -8.81
CA VAL A 265 -5.41 17.01 -8.86
C VAL A 265 -4.97 17.43 -7.46
N LEU A 266 -5.88 17.97 -6.64
CA LEU A 266 -5.59 18.47 -5.30
C LEU A 266 -5.09 17.38 -4.35
N ASP A 267 -5.69 16.19 -4.41
CA ASP A 267 -5.35 15.05 -3.53
C ASP A 267 -4.08 14.30 -3.97
N SER A 268 -3.51 14.64 -5.14
CA SER A 268 -2.46 13.82 -5.76
C SER A 268 -1.02 14.07 -5.28
N LYS A 269 -0.79 15.01 -4.36
CA LYS A 269 0.57 15.39 -3.94
C LYS A 269 1.39 14.21 -3.42
N SER A 270 0.83 13.43 -2.49
CA SER A 270 1.54 12.30 -1.90
C SER A 270 1.79 11.18 -2.91
N THR A 271 0.83 10.93 -3.80
CA THR A 271 0.98 9.90 -4.83
C THR A 271 2.09 10.27 -5.81
N ASP A 272 2.17 11.52 -6.24
CA ASP A 272 3.18 11.98 -7.19
C ASP A 272 4.59 11.92 -6.60
N GLU A 273 4.74 12.34 -5.35
CA GLU A 273 6.01 12.26 -4.63
C GLU A 273 6.47 10.79 -4.48
N THR A 274 5.56 9.87 -4.14
CA THR A 274 5.89 8.44 -4.03
C THR A 274 6.24 7.82 -5.38
N LEU A 275 5.49 8.13 -6.44
CA LEU A 275 5.75 7.63 -7.78
C LEU A 275 7.07 8.17 -8.33
N ALA A 276 7.39 9.44 -8.08
CA ALA A 276 8.66 10.05 -8.47
C ALA A 276 9.85 9.45 -7.69
N MET A 277 9.67 9.17 -6.40
CA MET A 277 10.67 8.48 -5.59
C MET A 277 10.94 7.08 -6.16
N HIS A 278 9.90 6.27 -6.38
CA HIS A 278 10.05 4.93 -6.95
C HIS A 278 10.66 4.96 -8.34
N ALA A 279 10.23 5.88 -9.21
CA ALA A 279 10.77 6.04 -10.57
C ALA A 279 12.27 6.38 -10.57
N SER A 280 12.78 7.03 -9.52
CA SER A 280 14.22 7.32 -9.38
C SER A 280 15.08 6.09 -9.08
N TRP A 281 14.48 5.01 -8.59
CA TRP A 281 15.12 3.72 -8.34
C TRP A 281 15.07 2.77 -9.54
N GLU A 282 14.33 3.12 -10.58
CA GLU A 282 14.16 2.27 -11.76
C GLU A 282 15.41 2.31 -12.64
N PRO A 283 15.88 1.15 -13.15
CA PRO A 283 16.96 1.14 -14.13
C PRO A 283 16.62 2.00 -15.34
N CYS A 284 17.60 2.77 -15.83
CA CYS A 284 17.42 3.62 -17.01
C CYS A 284 16.97 2.80 -18.21
N HIS A 285 15.75 3.08 -18.70
CA HIS A 285 15.16 2.37 -19.83
C HIS A 285 15.58 2.96 -21.20
N SER A 286 16.08 4.20 -21.23
CA SER A 286 16.46 4.87 -22.47
C SER A 286 17.87 4.48 -22.92
N LYS A 287 18.04 4.22 -24.22
CA LYS A 287 19.33 3.94 -24.89
C LYS A 287 20.42 4.98 -24.62
N HIS A 288 20.03 6.20 -24.26
CA HIS A 288 20.94 7.31 -24.00
C HIS A 288 21.18 7.58 -22.50
N CYS A 289 20.62 6.76 -21.61
CA CYS A 289 20.77 6.90 -20.15
C CYS A 289 20.51 8.31 -19.60
N TYR A 290 19.65 9.11 -20.26
CA TYR A 290 19.24 10.38 -19.71
C TYR A 290 18.50 10.13 -18.40
N ARG A 291 19.03 10.69 -17.31
CA ARG A 291 18.39 10.65 -16.00
C ARG A 291 17.12 11.51 -16.11
N PHE A 292 15.98 10.85 -16.29
CA PHE A 292 14.70 11.56 -16.35
C PHE A 292 14.52 12.36 -15.05
N PRO A 293 14.25 13.67 -15.15
CA PRO A 293 14.15 14.51 -13.97
C PRO A 293 12.76 14.33 -13.33
N TRP A 294 12.51 13.18 -12.70
CA TRP A 294 11.21 12.87 -12.07
C TRP A 294 10.76 13.93 -11.05
N GLN A 295 11.70 14.66 -10.45
CA GLN A 295 11.41 15.81 -9.58
C GLN A 295 10.76 16.99 -10.31
N GLN A 296 10.93 17.13 -11.63
CA GLN A 296 10.21 18.12 -12.43
C GLN A 296 8.73 17.78 -12.56
N TYR A 297 8.36 16.50 -12.59
CA TYR A 297 6.94 16.09 -12.57
C TYR A 297 6.27 16.48 -11.25
N VAL A 298 6.97 16.34 -10.12
CA VAL A 298 6.45 16.79 -8.82
C VAL A 298 6.25 18.30 -8.82
N LYS A 299 7.23 19.07 -9.32
CA LYS A 299 7.10 20.53 -9.47
C LYS A 299 5.95 20.92 -10.40
N LEU A 300 5.75 20.20 -11.49
CA LEU A 300 4.62 20.41 -12.39
C LEU A 300 3.30 20.12 -11.68
N GLY A 301 3.22 19.02 -10.92
CA GLY A 301 2.08 18.72 -10.05
C GLY A 301 1.80 19.84 -9.05
N ASP A 302 2.83 20.49 -8.50
CA ASP A 302 2.67 21.65 -7.63
C ASP A 302 1.98 22.83 -8.33
N VAL A 303 2.39 23.13 -9.57
CA VAL A 303 1.77 24.19 -10.40
C VAL A 303 0.33 23.82 -10.77
N LEU A 304 0.09 22.57 -11.17
CA LEU A 304 -1.25 22.09 -11.53
C LEU A 304 -2.23 22.18 -10.35
N ARG A 305 -1.77 21.93 -9.13
CA ARG A 305 -2.60 22.10 -7.93
C ARG A 305 -2.92 23.58 -7.66
N HIS A 306 -1.97 24.49 -7.90
CA HIS A 306 -2.25 25.93 -7.80
C HIS A 306 -3.33 26.34 -8.80
N PHE A 307 -3.22 25.87 -10.04
CA PHE A 307 -4.24 26.10 -11.05
C PHE A 307 -5.58 25.45 -10.68
N GLY A 308 -5.56 24.24 -10.09
CA GLY A 308 -6.72 23.58 -9.53
C GLY A 308 -7.46 24.42 -8.49
N TYR A 309 -6.75 25.11 -7.59
CA TYR A 309 -7.39 26.03 -6.64
C TYR A 309 -8.11 27.19 -7.34
N THR A 310 -7.56 27.73 -8.43
CA THR A 310 -8.23 28.76 -9.23
C THR A 310 -9.51 28.23 -9.87
N VAL A 311 -9.50 26.99 -10.37
CA VAL A 311 -10.71 26.36 -10.94
C VAL A 311 -11.77 26.08 -9.86
N VAL A 312 -11.37 25.69 -8.66
CA VAL A 312 -12.29 25.58 -7.50
C VAL A 312 -12.94 26.92 -7.21
N ALA A 313 -12.16 28.00 -7.17
CA ALA A 313 -12.68 29.34 -6.91
C ALA A 313 -13.64 29.78 -8.02
N LEU A 314 -13.32 29.52 -9.29
CA LEU A 314 -14.19 29.79 -10.44
C LEU A 314 -15.52 29.04 -10.32
N HIS A 315 -15.46 27.74 -10.06
CA HIS A 315 -16.65 26.90 -9.88
C HIS A 315 -17.53 27.40 -8.72
N GLY A 316 -16.92 27.79 -7.60
CA GLY A 316 -17.64 28.38 -6.47
C GLY A 316 -18.33 29.71 -6.82
N CYS A 317 -17.65 30.59 -7.59
CA CYS A 317 -18.24 31.85 -8.03
C CYS A 317 -19.45 31.62 -8.95
N LEU A 318 -19.34 30.68 -9.89
CA LEU A 318 -20.41 30.31 -10.80
C LEU A 318 -21.67 29.85 -10.06
N GLN A 319 -21.51 28.96 -9.08
CA GLN A 319 -22.64 28.48 -8.26
C GLN A 319 -23.34 29.62 -7.51
N THR A 320 -22.57 30.60 -6.99
CA THR A 320 -23.15 31.75 -6.29
C THR A 320 -23.86 32.74 -7.22
N GLU A 321 -23.35 32.95 -8.44
CA GLU A 321 -23.93 33.86 -9.42
C GLU A 321 -25.25 33.31 -9.97
N ILE A 322 -25.30 32.00 -10.27
CA ILE A 322 -26.52 31.30 -10.67
C ILE A 322 -27.59 31.38 -9.56
N GLN A 323 -27.21 31.15 -8.30
CA GLN A 323 -28.13 31.32 -7.16
C GLN A 323 -28.66 32.74 -7.01
N HIS A 324 -27.88 33.76 -7.34
CA HIS A 324 -28.32 35.16 -7.24
C HIS A 324 -29.33 35.52 -8.33
N GLN A 325 -29.18 34.97 -9.55
CA GLN A 325 -30.13 35.15 -10.65
C GLN A 325 -31.47 34.42 -10.43
N GLU A 326 -31.48 33.35 -9.63
CA GLU A 326 -32.69 32.60 -9.27
C GLU A 326 -33.53 33.22 -8.13
N ALA A 327 -33.00 34.21 -7.40
CA ALA A 327 -33.71 34.84 -6.28
C ALA A 327 -34.83 35.79 -6.77
N PRO A 328 -36.06 35.71 -6.24
CA PRO A 328 -37.15 36.56 -6.70
C PRO A 328 -36.84 38.04 -6.42
N PRO A 329 -37.23 38.96 -7.32
CA PRO A 329 -36.97 40.39 -7.14
C PRO A 329 -37.67 40.87 -5.86
N VAL A 330 -36.89 41.50 -4.98
CA VAL A 330 -37.40 42.18 -3.79
C VAL A 330 -38.22 43.37 -4.28
N LEU A 331 -39.55 43.22 -4.27
CA LEU A 331 -40.50 44.32 -4.47
C LEU A 331 -40.21 45.40 -3.42
N THR A 332 -39.72 46.55 -3.88
CA THR A 332 -39.60 47.79 -3.11
C THR A 332 -40.74 48.74 -3.46
#